data_AF-A0A925Q918-F1
#
_entry.id   AF-A0A925Q918-F1
#
_cell.length_a   1.000
_cell.length_b   1.000
_cell.length_c   1.000
_cell.angle_alpha   90.00
_cell.angle_beta   90.00
_cell.angle_gamma   90.00
#
_symmetry.space_group_name_H-M   'P 1'
#
loop_
_entity.id
_entity.type
_entity.pdbx_description
1 polymer ?
#
loop_
_entity_poly.entity_id
_entity_poly.type
_entity_poly.pdbx_seq_one_letter_code
_entity_poly.pdbx_strand_id
1 'polypeptide(L)'
;MKSPSRMSIRVCVLLALIGAAPLAVGGSNRLLATGGVMQIEGSAGGGAVPWALIAGLGTDAQIGGSAFCTKVHVQKFELASCGLAIGFHDRVEISYARQRFDLDEIIPGESIGVDVAGIKIRAFGDAVYDQDRWYPQLSVGAQYKRNKDFDFVPALLGARDDADIDLYVAATKVYLAGPFSRTWLMNGTLRATRGNQFGILGFGGDRKDGRSLNLELSAAMFVT
;
A
#
# COMPACT_ATOMS: atom_id res chain seq x y z
N MET A 1 -13.52 -15.33 33.67
CA MET A 1 -12.43 -15.95 32.87
C MET A 1 -12.38 -15.27 31.50
N LYS A 2 -11.29 -14.55 31.19
CA LYS A 2 -11.08 -13.90 29.89
C LYS A 2 -10.83 -14.96 28.81
N SER A 3 -11.66 -14.96 27.77
CA SER A 3 -11.44 -15.76 26.56
C SER A 3 -10.23 -15.21 25.79
N PRO A 4 -9.32 -16.05 25.28
CA PRO A 4 -8.24 -15.59 24.43
C PRO A 4 -8.81 -15.16 23.08
N SER A 5 -8.52 -13.93 22.66
CA SER A 5 -8.89 -13.39 21.36
C SER A 5 -8.24 -14.23 20.25
N ARG A 6 -9.04 -14.94 19.47
CA ARG A 6 -8.57 -15.70 18.31
C ARG A 6 -8.13 -14.73 17.22
N MET A 7 -6.86 -14.81 16.83
CA MET A 7 -6.29 -14.13 15.68
C MET A 7 -6.93 -14.72 14.41
N SER A 8 -7.89 -14.00 13.82
CA SER A 8 -8.53 -14.40 12.57
C SER A 8 -7.62 -13.98 11.41
N ILE A 9 -6.91 -14.94 10.82
CA ILE A 9 -6.18 -14.75 9.57
C ILE A 9 -7.23 -14.85 8.45
N ARG A 10 -7.63 -13.72 7.86
CA ARG A 10 -8.45 -13.70 6.65
C ARG A 10 -7.52 -13.62 5.44
N VAL A 11 -7.34 -14.74 4.75
CA VAL A 11 -6.61 -14.79 3.48
C VAL A 11 -7.58 -14.37 2.37
N CYS A 12 -7.32 -13.23 1.75
CA CYS A 12 -8.00 -12.80 0.52
C CYS A 12 -6.99 -12.92 -0.63
N VAL A 13 -7.19 -13.88 -1.52
CA VAL A 13 -6.37 -14.03 -2.74
C VAL A 13 -7.00 -13.16 -3.82
N LEU A 14 -6.38 -12.02 -4.13
CA LEU A 14 -6.78 -11.18 -5.26
C LEU A 14 -5.82 -11.45 -6.43
N LEU A 15 -6.33 -12.06 -7.50
CA LEU A 15 -5.59 -12.23 -8.75
C LEU A 15 -5.84 -10.99 -9.63
N ALA A 16 -4.95 -9.99 -9.56
CA ALA A 16 -5.06 -8.78 -10.35
C ALA A 16 -4.17 -8.86 -11.60
N LEU A 17 -4.78 -8.94 -12.79
CA LEU A 17 -4.12 -8.68 -14.07
C LEU A 17 -3.98 -7.16 -14.24
N ILE A 18 -2.82 -6.61 -13.86
CA ILE A 18 -2.54 -5.17 -14.04
C ILE A 18 -2.00 -4.95 -15.45
N GLY A 19 -2.85 -4.44 -16.35
CA GLY A 19 -2.53 -4.05 -17.71
C GLY A 19 -2.26 -2.55 -17.88
N ALA A 20 -1.63 -1.89 -16.91
CA ALA A 20 -1.29 -0.48 -17.00
C ALA A 20 0.22 -0.30 -17.20
N ALA A 21 0.62 0.20 -18.37
CA ALA A 21 1.98 0.66 -18.60
C ALA A 21 2.22 1.94 -17.79
N PRO A 22 3.18 1.98 -16.84
CA PRO A 22 3.51 3.23 -16.17
C PRO A 22 4.12 4.21 -17.19
N LEU A 23 3.61 5.44 -17.23
CA LEU A 23 4.25 6.55 -17.94
C LEU A 23 5.52 6.93 -17.17
N ALA A 24 6.67 6.54 -17.70
CA ALA A 24 7.98 6.92 -17.17
C ALA A 24 8.40 8.28 -17.76
N VAL A 25 8.61 9.28 -16.92
CA VAL A 25 9.32 10.51 -17.30
C VAL A 25 10.79 10.30 -16.96
N GLY A 26 11.60 9.94 -17.97
CA GLY A 26 13.03 9.61 -17.82
C GLY A 26 13.34 8.16 -18.22
N GLY A 27 14.49 7.94 -18.86
CA GLY A 27 14.92 6.61 -19.30
C GLY A 27 14.88 5.60 -18.14
N SER A 28 14.23 4.44 -18.37
CA SER A 28 14.05 3.40 -17.35
C SER A 28 15.33 2.55 -17.27
N ASN A 29 16.03 2.62 -16.13
CA ASN A 29 17.20 1.77 -15.85
C ASN A 29 16.89 0.65 -14.82
N ARG A 30 15.65 0.58 -14.32
CA ARG A 30 15.13 -0.53 -13.50
C ARG A 30 14.18 -1.42 -14.29
N LEU A 31 14.01 -2.67 -13.82
CA LEU A 31 13.01 -3.59 -14.35
C LEU A 31 11.62 -2.96 -14.23
N LEU A 32 10.88 -2.97 -15.34
CA LEU A 32 9.50 -2.51 -15.37
C LEU A 32 8.71 -3.20 -14.25
N ALA A 33 7.85 -2.44 -13.57
CA ALA A 33 7.06 -2.86 -12.42
C ALA A 33 7.79 -3.18 -11.10
N THR A 34 9.11 -2.97 -10.99
CA THR A 34 9.82 -2.97 -9.69
C THR A 34 9.90 -1.60 -9.01
N GLY A 35 9.64 -0.51 -9.75
CA GLY A 35 9.57 0.85 -9.18
C GLY A 35 8.30 1.63 -9.55
N GLY A 36 7.45 1.06 -10.42
CA GLY A 36 6.28 1.74 -10.99
C GLY A 36 4.92 1.20 -10.53
N VAL A 37 4.87 0.13 -9.73
CA VAL A 37 3.60 -0.36 -9.16
C VAL A 37 3.32 0.40 -7.87
N MET A 38 2.08 0.90 -7.75
CA MET A 38 1.65 1.75 -6.65
C MET A 38 0.57 1.07 -5.82
N GLN A 39 0.65 1.25 -4.50
CA GLN A 39 -0.42 0.90 -3.58
C GLN A 39 -1.55 1.93 -3.70
N ILE A 40 -2.80 1.53 -3.47
CA ILE A 40 -3.99 2.39 -3.45
C ILE A 40 -3.90 3.54 -2.42
N GLU A 41 -2.98 3.46 -1.46
CA GLU A 41 -2.72 4.48 -0.44
C GLU A 41 -1.55 5.41 -0.80
N GLY A 42 -1.00 5.28 -2.00
CA GLY A 42 0.00 6.22 -2.54
C GLY A 42 1.44 5.74 -2.50
N SER A 43 1.82 4.86 -1.59
CA SER A 43 3.21 4.39 -1.52
C SER A 43 3.53 3.36 -2.60
N ALA A 44 4.80 3.28 -3.02
CA ALA A 44 5.22 2.26 -3.98
C ALA A 44 5.02 0.84 -3.42
N GLY A 45 4.52 -0.06 -4.26
CA GLY A 45 4.28 -1.45 -3.89
C GLY A 45 2.99 -2.04 -4.41
N GLY A 46 2.76 -3.31 -4.04
CA GLY A 46 1.74 -4.17 -4.63
C GLY A 46 0.33 -3.81 -4.19
N GLY A 47 -0.32 -2.88 -4.91
CA GLY A 47 -1.77 -2.66 -4.94
C GLY A 47 -2.41 -2.35 -3.59
N ALA A 48 -2.57 -3.35 -2.72
CA ALA A 48 -3.09 -3.20 -1.36
C ALA A 48 -2.00 -3.08 -0.29
N VAL A 49 -0.79 -3.59 -0.54
CA VAL A 49 0.29 -3.72 0.44
C VAL A 49 1.52 -2.92 -0.04
N PRO A 50 2.13 -2.06 0.81
CA PRO A 50 3.34 -1.36 0.43
C PRO A 50 4.50 -2.35 0.36
N TRP A 51 5.34 -2.20 -0.65
CA TRP A 51 6.60 -2.94 -0.77
C TRP A 51 7.75 -2.11 -0.18
N ALA A 52 8.87 -2.77 0.07
CA ALA A 52 10.09 -2.13 0.53
C ALA A 52 10.73 -1.22 -0.53
N LEU A 53 10.30 -1.33 -1.78
CA LEU A 53 10.75 -0.56 -2.94
C LEU A 53 10.38 0.93 -2.82
N ILE A 54 11.20 1.77 -3.43
CA ILE A 54 11.02 3.23 -3.52
C ILE A 54 10.45 3.59 -4.88
N ALA A 55 9.51 4.53 -4.91
CA ALA A 55 8.83 5.00 -6.11
C ALA A 55 9.79 5.55 -7.17
N GLY A 56 9.46 5.29 -8.43
CA GLY A 56 10.22 5.74 -9.59
C GLY A 56 11.04 4.62 -10.24
N LEU A 57 11.38 4.82 -11.51
CA LEU A 57 12.12 3.84 -12.34
C LEU A 57 13.61 4.19 -12.48
N GLY A 58 14.09 5.16 -11.70
CA GLY A 58 15.48 5.60 -11.68
C GLY A 58 16.38 4.68 -10.85
N THR A 59 17.69 4.76 -11.09
CA THR A 59 18.73 4.09 -10.28
C THR A 59 19.15 4.96 -9.08
N ASP A 60 20.01 4.44 -8.20
CA ASP A 60 20.41 5.02 -6.90
C ASP A 60 20.74 6.53 -6.89
N ALA A 61 21.14 7.14 -8.01
CA ALA A 61 21.48 8.56 -8.06
C ALA A 61 20.31 9.48 -8.45
N GLN A 62 19.17 8.94 -8.88
CA GLN A 62 18.12 9.72 -9.53
C GLN A 62 16.94 10.03 -8.61
N ILE A 63 16.31 11.17 -8.85
CA ILE A 63 14.98 11.47 -8.35
C ILE A 63 13.99 10.93 -9.39
N GLY A 64 13.09 10.06 -8.94
CA GLY A 64 12.10 9.41 -9.78
C GLY A 64 10.70 9.65 -9.23
N GLY A 65 9.70 9.65 -10.11
CA GLY A 65 8.30 9.81 -9.73
C GLY A 65 7.43 8.69 -10.29
N SER A 66 6.29 8.47 -9.67
CA SER A 66 5.22 7.62 -10.19
C SER A 66 3.88 8.22 -9.82
N ALA A 67 2.93 8.17 -10.73
CA ALA A 67 1.56 8.58 -10.50
C ALA A 67 0.62 7.46 -10.97
N PHE A 68 -0.55 7.36 -10.34
CA PHE A 68 -1.56 6.38 -10.70
C PHE A 68 -2.96 6.93 -10.47
N CYS A 69 -3.91 6.35 -11.19
CA CYS A 69 -5.32 6.39 -10.88
C CYS A 69 -5.89 5.00 -11.13
N THR A 70 -6.64 4.48 -10.18
CA THR A 70 -7.30 3.18 -10.26
C THR A 70 -8.73 3.30 -9.80
N LYS A 71 -9.60 2.47 -10.37
CA LYS A 71 -10.99 2.33 -9.99
C LYS A 71 -11.32 0.86 -9.91
N VAL A 72 -11.93 0.45 -8.81
CA VAL A 72 -12.34 -0.93 -8.54
C VAL A 72 -13.80 -0.91 -8.15
N HIS A 73 -14.62 -1.63 -8.90
CA HIS A 73 -16.04 -1.80 -8.62
C HIS A 73 -16.27 -3.22 -8.09
N VAL A 74 -16.89 -3.34 -6.91
CA VAL A 74 -17.19 -4.61 -6.25
C VAL A 74 -18.64 -4.61 -5.79
N GLN A 75 -19.48 -5.33 -6.52
CA GLN A 75 -20.91 -5.49 -6.23
C GLN A 75 -21.66 -4.16 -6.13
N LYS A 76 -21.77 -3.61 -4.91
CA LYS A 76 -22.52 -2.38 -4.58
C LYS A 76 -21.62 -1.23 -4.12
N PHE A 77 -20.31 -1.40 -4.28
CA PHE A 77 -19.32 -0.46 -3.79
C PHE A 77 -18.34 -0.14 -4.91
N GLU A 78 -17.94 1.13 -4.99
CA GLU A 78 -16.87 1.56 -5.88
C GLU A 78 -15.77 2.22 -5.06
N LEU A 79 -14.52 1.86 -5.34
CA LEU A 79 -13.34 2.50 -4.80
C LEU A 79 -12.57 3.14 -5.97
N ALA A 80 -12.46 4.47 -5.95
CA ALA A 80 -11.54 5.21 -6.80
C ALA A 80 -10.35 5.70 -5.97
N SER A 81 -9.13 5.57 -6.49
CA SER A 81 -7.93 6.12 -5.86
C SER A 81 -7.00 6.72 -6.90
N CYS A 82 -6.55 7.94 -6.66
CA CYS A 82 -5.49 8.58 -7.45
C CYS A 82 -4.39 9.05 -6.50
N GLY A 83 -3.15 8.94 -6.94
CA GLY A 83 -2.03 9.38 -6.14
C GLY A 83 -0.73 9.48 -6.92
N LEU A 84 0.28 9.98 -6.24
CA LEU A 84 1.62 10.13 -6.74
C LEU A 84 2.63 9.91 -5.63
N ALA A 85 3.83 9.51 -6.01
CA ALA A 85 4.97 9.41 -5.13
C ALA A 85 6.24 9.86 -5.85
N ILE A 86 7.15 10.41 -5.07
CA ILE A 86 8.46 10.86 -5.50
C ILE A 86 9.49 10.14 -4.63
N GLY A 87 10.39 9.41 -5.29
CA GLY A 87 11.55 8.77 -4.71
C GLY A 87 12.80 9.60 -4.92
N PHE A 88 13.61 9.72 -3.87
CA PHE A 88 14.87 10.45 -3.86
C PHE A 88 16.01 9.46 -3.63
N HIS A 89 16.90 9.33 -4.62
CA HIS A 89 18.13 8.55 -4.55
C HIS A 89 17.91 7.09 -4.16
N ASP A 90 16.74 6.54 -4.48
CA ASP A 90 16.31 5.21 -4.03
C ASP A 90 16.46 5.02 -2.50
N ARG A 91 16.31 6.08 -1.69
CA ARG A 91 16.42 6.01 -0.23
C ARG A 91 15.18 6.51 0.47
N VAL A 92 14.59 7.58 -0.01
CA VAL A 92 13.43 8.22 0.62
C VAL A 92 12.32 8.36 -0.40
N GLU A 93 11.09 8.08 0.02
CA GLU A 93 9.87 8.27 -0.75
C GLU A 93 8.94 9.18 0.02
N ILE A 94 8.33 10.12 -0.70
CA ILE A 94 7.19 10.91 -0.23
C ILE A 94 6.02 10.60 -1.16
N SER A 95 4.85 10.34 -0.60
CA SER A 95 3.66 9.97 -1.36
C SER A 95 2.42 10.70 -0.92
N TYR A 96 1.49 10.88 -1.84
CA TYR A 96 0.15 11.36 -1.55
C TYR A 96 -0.88 10.59 -2.39
N ALA A 97 -1.98 10.19 -1.77
CA ALA A 97 -3.12 9.62 -2.47
C ALA A 97 -4.44 10.14 -1.90
N ARG A 98 -5.44 10.21 -2.78
CA ARG A 98 -6.82 10.45 -2.41
C ARG A 98 -7.65 9.24 -2.83
N GLN A 99 -8.34 8.66 -1.87
CA GLN A 99 -9.31 7.61 -2.06
C GLN A 99 -10.72 8.17 -1.93
N ARG A 100 -11.64 7.63 -2.73
CA ARG A 100 -13.08 7.87 -2.65
C ARG A 100 -13.77 6.52 -2.71
N PHE A 101 -14.55 6.24 -1.69
CA PHE A 101 -15.36 5.02 -1.57
C PHE A 101 -16.84 5.39 -1.71
N ASP A 102 -17.44 5.05 -2.83
CA ASP A 102 -18.84 5.35 -3.12
C ASP A 102 -19.77 4.26 -2.55
N LEU A 103 -20.83 4.72 -1.87
CA LEU A 103 -21.83 3.90 -1.17
C LEU A 103 -23.23 4.03 -1.80
N ASP A 104 -23.34 4.71 -2.94
CA ASP A 104 -24.60 5.18 -3.57
C ASP A 104 -25.67 4.09 -3.71
N GLU A 105 -25.27 2.85 -4.02
CA GLU A 105 -26.18 1.71 -4.17
C GLU A 105 -26.82 1.22 -2.86
N ILE A 106 -26.30 1.67 -1.70
CA ILE A 106 -26.80 1.32 -0.37
C ILE A 106 -27.35 2.56 0.33
N ILE A 107 -26.65 3.68 0.23
CA ILE A 107 -27.03 4.98 0.77
C ILE A 107 -26.93 5.98 -0.38
N PRO A 108 -28.06 6.34 -1.02
CA PRO A 108 -28.06 7.23 -2.18
C PRO A 108 -27.34 8.55 -1.92
N GLY A 109 -26.42 8.91 -2.81
CA GLY A 109 -25.62 10.14 -2.77
C GLY A 109 -24.40 10.09 -1.86
N GLU A 110 -24.13 8.97 -1.18
CA GLU A 110 -23.10 8.92 -0.14
C GLU A 110 -21.74 8.43 -0.66
N SER A 111 -20.68 9.06 -0.18
CA SER A 111 -19.29 8.67 -0.49
C SER A 111 -18.36 9.06 0.64
N ILE A 112 -17.33 8.26 0.88
CA ILE A 112 -16.32 8.53 1.89
C ILE A 112 -14.97 8.81 1.23
N GLY A 113 -14.40 9.97 1.51
CA GLY A 113 -13.08 10.40 1.09
C GLY A 113 -12.02 10.15 2.16
N VAL A 114 -10.85 9.65 1.73
CA VAL A 114 -9.68 9.52 2.59
C VAL A 114 -8.46 10.09 1.87
N ASP A 115 -7.79 11.05 2.51
CA ASP A 115 -6.48 11.54 2.09
C ASP A 115 -5.39 10.76 2.83
N VAL A 116 -4.36 10.33 2.11
CA VAL A 116 -3.20 9.63 2.66
C VAL A 116 -1.93 10.35 2.24
N ALA A 117 -1.18 10.84 3.22
CA ALA A 117 0.17 11.37 3.03
C ALA A 117 1.18 10.39 3.63
N GLY A 118 2.22 10.03 2.88
CA GLY A 118 3.16 8.99 3.26
C GLY A 118 4.62 9.42 3.16
N ILE A 119 5.43 8.83 4.03
CA ILE A 119 6.89 8.81 3.93
C ILE A 119 7.38 7.37 4.08
N LYS A 120 8.39 6.99 3.29
CA LYS A 120 9.03 5.68 3.39
C LYS A 120 10.53 5.83 3.20
N ILE A 121 11.32 5.09 3.96
CA ILE A 121 12.77 5.11 3.93
C ILE A 121 13.28 3.68 3.75
N ARG A 122 14.08 3.45 2.71
CA ARG A 122 14.84 2.21 2.51
C ARG A 122 15.94 2.15 3.56
N ALA A 123 15.77 1.26 4.54
CA ALA A 123 16.71 1.08 5.64
C ALA A 123 17.92 0.25 5.20
N PHE A 124 17.71 -0.80 4.40
CA PHE A 124 18.76 -1.76 4.09
C PHE A 124 18.47 -2.57 2.82
N GLY A 125 19.54 -3.03 2.15
CA GLY A 125 19.50 -3.98 1.03
C GLY A 125 18.98 -3.40 -0.29
N ASP A 126 19.15 -4.19 -1.35
CA ASP A 126 18.52 -3.94 -2.65
C ASP A 126 17.73 -5.17 -3.12
N ALA A 127 16.42 -4.98 -3.35
CA ALA A 127 15.53 -6.10 -3.67
C ALA A 127 15.84 -6.70 -5.05
N VAL A 128 16.36 -5.89 -5.97
CA VAL A 128 16.57 -6.24 -7.39
C VAL A 128 18.03 -6.60 -7.64
N TYR A 129 18.98 -5.86 -7.08
CA TYR A 129 20.40 -6.01 -7.42
C TYR A 129 21.18 -6.95 -6.50
N ASP A 130 20.79 -7.14 -5.23
CA ASP A 130 21.48 -8.05 -4.30
C ASP A 130 21.07 -9.53 -4.56
N GLN A 131 21.24 -10.05 -5.79
CA GLN A 131 20.81 -11.40 -6.17
C GLN A 131 21.63 -12.51 -5.51
N ASP A 132 22.89 -12.24 -5.15
CA ASP A 132 23.80 -13.15 -4.46
C ASP A 132 23.52 -13.28 -2.96
N ARG A 133 22.66 -12.41 -2.42
CA ARG A 133 22.37 -12.34 -0.98
C ARG A 133 21.00 -12.89 -0.66
N TRP A 134 20.91 -13.61 0.45
CA TRP A 134 19.66 -14.23 0.92
C TRP A 134 18.67 -13.22 1.53
N TYR A 135 19.16 -12.08 2.01
CA TYR A 135 18.31 -11.10 2.71
C TYR A 135 17.48 -10.24 1.73
N PRO A 136 16.31 -9.76 2.16
CA PRO A 136 15.47 -8.83 1.41
C PRO A 136 15.95 -7.38 1.58
N GLN A 137 15.42 -6.49 0.73
CA GLN A 137 15.40 -5.06 1.01
C GLN A 137 14.41 -4.77 2.12
N LEU A 138 14.80 -3.93 3.07
CA LEU A 138 13.99 -3.48 4.18
C LEU A 138 13.68 -1.99 4.06
N SER A 139 12.43 -1.62 4.31
CA SER A 139 12.02 -0.23 4.47
C SER A 139 11.16 -0.04 5.70
N VAL A 140 11.16 1.19 6.20
CA VAL A 140 10.25 1.66 7.23
C VAL A 140 9.42 2.79 6.65
N GLY A 141 8.15 2.88 7.01
CA GLY A 141 7.29 3.94 6.52
C GLY A 141 6.21 4.35 7.51
N ALA A 142 5.71 5.56 7.27
CA ALA A 142 4.59 6.14 8.00
C ALA A 142 3.58 6.68 6.98
N GLN A 143 2.29 6.51 7.28
CA GLN A 143 1.18 7.03 6.50
C GLN A 143 0.25 7.79 7.43
N TYR A 144 0.16 9.10 7.27
CA TYR A 144 -0.87 9.92 7.87
C TYR A 144 -2.13 9.83 7.02
N LYS A 145 -3.23 9.41 7.63
CA LYS A 145 -4.50 9.18 6.96
C LYS A 145 -5.55 10.07 7.59
N ARG A 146 -6.35 10.73 6.76
CA ARG A 146 -7.45 11.58 7.22
C ARG A 146 -8.73 11.29 6.44
N ASN A 147 -9.74 10.85 7.17
CA ASN A 147 -11.09 10.71 6.69
C ASN A 147 -11.74 12.10 6.57
N LYS A 148 -12.38 12.36 5.44
CA LYS A 148 -13.01 13.66 5.14
C LYS A 148 -14.49 13.71 5.50
N ASP A 149 -15.12 12.55 5.59
CA ASP A 149 -16.57 12.40 5.74
C ASP A 149 -16.88 11.67 7.07
N PHE A 150 -16.13 12.04 8.11
CA PHE A 150 -16.16 11.38 9.42
C PHE A 150 -17.51 11.54 10.15
N ASP A 151 -18.18 12.67 9.96
CA ASP A 151 -19.38 13.09 10.70
C ASP A 151 -20.65 12.28 10.40
N PHE A 152 -20.56 11.25 9.55
CA PHE A 152 -21.69 10.39 9.21
C PHE A 152 -21.38 8.92 9.52
N VAL A 153 -21.07 8.09 8.52
CA VAL A 153 -20.92 6.63 8.71
C VAL A 153 -19.82 6.26 9.72
N PRO A 154 -18.60 6.84 9.68
CA PRO A 154 -17.53 6.45 10.61
C PRO A 154 -17.86 6.73 12.09
N ALA A 155 -18.35 7.94 12.40
CA ALA A 155 -18.74 8.31 13.76
C ALA A 155 -19.94 7.48 14.27
N LEU A 156 -20.94 7.22 13.41
CA LEU A 156 -22.09 6.38 13.75
C LEU A 156 -21.71 4.92 14.02
N LEU A 157 -20.63 4.43 13.38
CA LEU A 157 -20.07 3.10 13.62
C LEU A 157 -19.12 3.05 14.83
N GLY A 158 -18.92 4.16 15.53
CA GLY A 158 -18.19 4.25 16.80
C GLY A 158 -16.70 4.58 16.66
N ALA A 159 -16.24 5.05 15.49
CA ALA A 159 -14.88 5.57 15.35
C ALA A 159 -14.70 6.84 16.22
N ARG A 160 -13.48 7.05 16.73
CA ARG A 160 -13.18 8.14 17.67
C ARG A 160 -12.47 9.32 17.03
N ASP A 161 -11.57 9.01 16.10
CA ASP A 161 -10.72 10.01 15.45
C ASP A 161 -10.97 10.01 13.93
N ASP A 162 -10.94 11.20 13.30
CA ASP A 162 -11.01 11.38 11.84
C ASP A 162 -9.65 11.16 11.16
N ALA A 163 -8.55 11.10 11.91
CA ALA A 163 -7.20 10.91 11.40
C ALA A 163 -6.32 10.07 12.31
N ASP A 164 -5.36 9.34 11.74
CA ASP A 164 -4.30 8.65 12.48
C ASP A 164 -3.06 8.39 11.61
N ILE A 165 -1.99 7.93 12.26
CA ILE A 165 -0.74 7.53 11.62
C ILE A 165 -0.55 6.02 11.68
N ASP A 166 -0.47 5.41 10.51
CA ASP A 166 -0.03 4.03 10.36
C ASP A 166 1.50 3.98 10.26
N LEU A 167 2.12 3.07 11.01
CA LEU A 167 3.56 2.80 10.93
C LEU A 167 3.76 1.39 10.37
N TYR A 168 4.74 1.20 9.50
CA TYR A 168 5.01 -0.12 8.95
C TYR A 168 6.48 -0.38 8.67
N VAL A 169 6.82 -1.67 8.62
CA VAL A 169 8.10 -2.20 8.13
C VAL A 169 7.79 -3.16 7.00
N ALA A 170 8.45 -3.00 5.85
CA ALA A 170 8.28 -3.86 4.69
C ALA A 170 9.61 -4.55 4.33
N ALA A 171 9.50 -5.80 3.87
CA ALA A 171 10.61 -6.62 3.44
C ALA A 171 10.31 -7.22 2.06
N THR A 172 11.07 -6.83 1.03
CA THR A 172 10.84 -7.27 -0.35
C THR A 172 12.08 -7.95 -0.93
N LYS A 173 11.89 -9.05 -1.66
CA LYS A 173 12.93 -9.72 -2.44
C LYS A 173 12.43 -10.03 -3.84
N VAL A 174 13.24 -9.72 -4.85
CA VAL A 174 13.00 -10.12 -6.23
C VAL A 174 13.97 -11.25 -6.60
N TYR A 175 13.42 -12.34 -7.13
CA TYR A 175 14.15 -13.47 -7.67
C TYR A 175 14.04 -13.42 -9.18
N LEU A 176 15.13 -13.11 -9.88
CA LEU A 176 15.10 -12.97 -11.35
C LEU A 176 14.92 -14.31 -12.06
N ALA A 177 15.54 -15.37 -11.52
CA ALA A 177 15.43 -16.76 -11.98
C ALA A 177 14.66 -17.61 -10.95
N GLY A 178 13.45 -17.19 -10.61
CA GLY A 178 12.59 -17.93 -9.70
C GLY A 178 11.95 -19.17 -10.35
N PRO A 179 10.96 -19.79 -9.68
CA PRO A 179 10.22 -20.91 -10.23
C PRO A 179 9.72 -20.66 -11.66
N PHE A 180 9.75 -21.70 -12.51
CA PHE A 180 9.39 -21.62 -13.93
C PHE A 180 10.26 -20.67 -14.78
N SER A 181 11.47 -20.35 -14.34
CA SER A 181 12.38 -19.41 -15.01
C SER A 181 11.79 -18.00 -15.17
N ARG A 182 10.92 -17.62 -14.23
CA ARG A 182 10.25 -16.31 -14.22
C ARG A 182 10.81 -15.42 -13.13
N THR A 183 10.61 -14.12 -13.29
CA THR A 183 10.87 -13.17 -12.21
C THR A 183 9.74 -13.24 -11.19
N TRP A 184 10.09 -13.41 -9.92
CA TRP A 184 9.17 -13.44 -8.79
C TRP A 184 9.52 -12.35 -7.80
N LEU A 185 8.52 -11.67 -7.26
CA LEU A 185 8.66 -10.73 -6.17
C LEU A 185 7.88 -11.25 -4.97
N MET A 186 8.56 -11.34 -3.83
CA MET A 186 7.99 -11.71 -2.55
C MET A 186 8.07 -10.53 -1.60
N ASN A 187 6.98 -10.23 -0.91
CA ASN A 187 6.94 -9.15 0.08
C ASN A 187 6.18 -9.56 1.34
N GLY A 188 6.69 -9.12 2.48
CA GLY A 188 5.99 -9.13 3.75
C GLY A 188 6.06 -7.76 4.43
N THR A 189 4.92 -7.31 4.94
CA THR A 189 4.78 -6.02 5.62
C THR A 189 4.12 -6.22 6.98
N LEU A 190 4.70 -5.63 8.02
CA LEU A 190 4.09 -5.52 9.34
C LEU A 190 3.63 -4.08 9.53
N ARG A 191 2.32 -3.87 9.70
CA ARG A 191 1.70 -2.55 9.87
C ARG A 191 1.06 -2.42 11.25
N ALA A 192 1.40 -1.37 11.97
CA ALA A 192 0.73 -0.92 13.19
C ALA A 192 -0.26 0.20 12.86
N THR A 193 -1.55 -0.06 13.02
CA THR A 193 -2.65 0.86 12.64
C THR A 193 -3.79 0.86 13.66
N ARG A 194 -4.52 1.96 13.80
CA ARG A 194 -5.86 1.98 14.43
C ARG A 194 -7.00 2.14 13.40
N GLY A 195 -6.68 2.17 12.12
CA GLY A 195 -7.63 2.43 11.05
C GLY A 195 -8.55 1.24 10.81
N ASN A 196 -9.84 1.52 10.67
CA ASN A 196 -10.84 0.55 10.26
C ASN A 196 -10.94 0.56 8.73
N GLN A 197 -10.64 -0.58 8.08
CA GLN A 197 -10.67 -0.74 6.61
C GLN A 197 -9.86 0.35 5.86
N PHE A 198 -8.54 0.38 6.05
CA PHE A 198 -7.64 1.41 5.50
C PHE A 198 -7.94 2.86 5.96
N GLY A 199 -8.80 3.05 6.97
CA GLY A 199 -9.20 4.36 7.48
C GLY A 199 -10.50 4.90 6.86
N ILE A 200 -11.12 4.13 5.94
CA ILE A 200 -12.42 4.47 5.34
C ILE A 200 -13.50 4.57 6.43
N LEU A 201 -13.42 3.72 7.47
CA LEU A 201 -14.37 3.74 8.58
C LEU A 201 -13.82 4.45 9.83
N GLY A 202 -12.88 5.39 9.63
CA GLY A 202 -12.26 6.15 10.71
C GLY A 202 -11.28 5.31 11.56
N PHE A 203 -10.86 5.89 12.68
CA PHE A 203 -9.78 5.36 13.51
C PHE A 203 -10.22 5.12 14.95
N GLY A 204 -9.69 4.05 15.54
CA GLY A 204 -10.06 3.62 16.89
C GLY A 204 -11.49 3.07 16.94
N GLY A 205 -12.01 2.92 18.16
CA GLY A 205 -13.37 2.44 18.34
C GLY A 205 -13.72 2.17 19.80
N ASP A 206 -15.03 2.06 20.04
CA ASP A 206 -15.63 1.64 21.31
C ASP A 206 -15.11 0.28 21.80
N ARG A 207 -14.91 -0.67 20.88
CA ARG A 207 -14.44 -2.04 21.16
C ARG A 207 -12.93 -2.17 21.19
N LYS A 208 -12.20 -1.34 20.45
CA LYS A 208 -10.73 -1.40 20.37
C LYS A 208 -10.14 -0.06 19.95
N ASP A 209 -9.54 0.61 20.93
CA ASP A 209 -8.93 1.94 20.74
C ASP A 209 -7.40 1.88 20.50
N GLY A 210 -6.77 0.75 20.82
CA GLY A 210 -5.33 0.55 20.66
C GLY A 210 -4.94 0.10 19.25
N ARG A 211 -3.67 0.33 18.89
CA ARG A 211 -3.08 -0.12 17.61
C ARG A 211 -3.14 -1.65 17.47
N SER A 212 -3.50 -2.12 16.28
CA SER A 212 -3.36 -3.51 15.85
C SER A 212 -2.13 -3.68 14.97
N LEU A 213 -1.41 -4.78 15.19
CA LEU A 213 -0.37 -5.24 14.28
C LEU A 213 -0.98 -6.17 13.24
N ASN A 214 -0.86 -5.79 11.98
CA ASN A 214 -1.35 -6.54 10.83
C ASN A 214 -0.15 -7.07 10.04
N LEU A 215 -0.14 -8.37 9.76
CA LEU A 215 0.80 -8.99 8.83
C LEU A 215 0.15 -9.05 7.44
N GLU A 216 0.84 -8.48 6.46
CA GLU A 216 0.40 -8.38 5.08
C GLU A 216 1.43 -9.05 4.19
N LEU A 217 1.01 -10.00 3.36
CA LEU A 217 1.88 -10.76 2.46
C LEU A 217 1.42 -10.54 1.03
N SER A 218 2.37 -10.37 0.11
CA SER A 218 2.07 -10.28 -1.31
C SER A 218 3.16 -10.94 -2.15
N ALA A 219 2.75 -11.58 -3.24
CA ALA A 219 3.64 -12.15 -4.24
C ALA A 219 3.23 -11.68 -5.63
N ALA A 220 4.20 -11.44 -6.51
CA ALA A 220 3.98 -11.17 -7.92
C ALA A 220 4.88 -12.06 -8.77
N MET A 221 4.36 -12.52 -9.90
CA MET A 221 5.09 -13.26 -10.92
C MET A 221 4.97 -12.51 -12.24
N PHE A 222 6.10 -12.26 -12.88
CA PHE A 222 6.14 -11.59 -14.19
C PHE A 222 6.04 -12.65 -15.28
N VAL A 223 5.06 -12.49 -16.19
CA VAL A 223 4.68 -13.53 -17.17
C VAL A 223 5.13 -13.29 -18.61
N THR A 224 5.70 -12.12 -18.90
CA THR A 224 6.26 -11.73 -20.20
C THR A 224 7.57 -12.42 -20.52
#